data_AF-A0A661PW68-F1
#
_entry.id   AF-A0A661PW68-F1
#
_cell.length_a   1.000
_cell.length_b   1.000
_cell.length_c   1.000
_cell.angle_alpha   90.00
_cell.angle_beta   90.00
_cell.angle_gamma   90.00
#
_symmetry.space_group_name_H-M   'P 1'
#
loop_
_entity.id
_entity.type
_entity.pdbx_description
1 polymer ?
#
loop_
_entity_poly.entity_id
_entity_poly.type
_entity_poly.pdbx_seq_one_letter_code
_entity_poly.pdbx_strand_id
1 'polypeptide(L)' 'DCPIDLIIMDLTIPGGMGGKDAVQEILKINPDAKVIVASGYANDPVMAHYLKYGFKASIIKPFQLAELNKVINEVLG' A
#
# COMPACT_ATOMS: atom_id res chain seq x y z
N ASP A 1 -3.51 18.81 -14.39
CA ASP A 1 -2.87 17.83 -13.49
C ASP A 1 -3.87 17.36 -12.46
N CYS A 2 -4.16 16.05 -12.41
CA CYS A 2 -5.04 15.46 -11.41
C CYS A 2 -4.14 14.89 -10.30
N PRO A 3 -4.19 15.41 -9.06
CA PRO A 3 -3.39 14.86 -7.97
C PRO A 3 -3.83 13.42 -7.67
N ILE A 4 -2.87 12.57 -7.33
CA ILE A 4 -3.15 11.19 -6.89
C ILE A 4 -3.40 11.23 -5.38
N ASP A 5 -4.65 11.02 -4.97
CA ASP A 5 -5.04 11.06 -3.55
C ASP A 5 -4.63 9.81 -2.76
N LEU A 6 -4.60 8.64 -3.44
CA LEU A 6 -4.34 7.35 -2.83
C LEU A 6 -3.78 6.36 -3.85
N ILE A 7 -2.84 5.52 -3.41
CA ILE A 7 -2.27 4.43 -4.19
C ILE A 7 -2.56 3.11 -3.46
N ILE A 8 -3.11 2.12 -4.16
CA ILE A 8 -3.19 0.74 -3.69
C ILE A 8 -2.15 -0.06 -4.47
N MET A 9 -1.21 -0.69 -3.77
CA MET A 9 -0.03 -1.30 -4.38
C MET A 9 0.10 -2.76 -3.99
N ASP A 10 0.37 -3.62 -4.98
CA ASP A 10 0.70 -5.01 -4.72
C ASP A 10 2.07 -5.13 -4.04
N LEU A 11 2.19 -6.01 -3.06
CA LEU A 11 3.48 -6.24 -2.39
C LEU A 11 4.47 -6.97 -3.30
N THR A 12 4.01 -8.01 -3.98
CA THR A 12 4.86 -8.92 -4.76
C THR A 12 4.52 -8.81 -6.24
N ILE A 13 5.44 -8.26 -7.03
CA ILE A 13 5.29 -8.14 -8.49
C ILE A 13 6.35 -9.04 -9.15
N PRO A 14 5.96 -10.22 -9.68
CA PRO A 14 6.90 -11.10 -10.37
C PRO A 14 7.54 -10.41 -11.59
N GLY A 15 8.87 -10.49 -11.70
CA GLY A 15 9.61 -9.96 -12.86
C GLY A 15 9.77 -8.44 -12.87
N GLY A 16 9.46 -7.74 -11.78
CA GLY A 16 9.59 -6.29 -11.68
C GLY A 16 9.93 -5.79 -10.27
N MET A 17 9.84 -4.47 -10.08
CA MET A 17 10.01 -3.82 -8.78
C MET A 17 8.83 -4.18 -7.88
N GLY A 18 9.09 -4.73 -6.70
CA GLY A 18 8.05 -5.04 -5.72
C GLY A 18 7.52 -3.78 -5.02
N GLY A 19 6.36 -3.91 -4.37
CA GLY A 19 5.72 -2.79 -3.69
C GLY A 19 6.59 -2.16 -2.61
N LYS A 20 7.42 -2.98 -1.93
CA LYS A 20 8.36 -2.49 -0.90
C LYS A 20 9.38 -1.49 -1.46
N ASP A 21 9.91 -1.71 -2.66
CA ASP A 21 10.89 -0.81 -3.26
C ASP A 21 10.17 0.37 -3.93
N ALA A 22 9.03 0.11 -4.57
CA ALA A 22 8.22 1.13 -5.22
C ALA A 22 7.72 2.21 -4.24
N VAL A 23 7.30 1.85 -3.02
CA VAL A 23 6.87 2.85 -2.02
C VAL A 23 8.02 3.78 -1.63
N GLN A 24 9.26 3.30 -1.62
CA GLN A 24 10.42 4.14 -1.33
C GLN A 24 10.66 5.16 -2.44
N GLU A 25 10.55 4.74 -3.71
CA GLU A 25 10.67 5.68 -4.85
C GLU A 25 9.52 6.68 -4.90
N ILE A 26 8.28 6.23 -4.62
CA ILE A 26 7.11 7.11 -4.54
C ILE A 26 7.33 8.19 -3.47
N LEU A 27 7.81 7.81 -2.28
CA LEU A 27 8.02 8.77 -1.18
C LEU A 27 9.19 9.74 -1.43
N LYS A 28 10.15 9.39 -2.29
CA LYS A 28 11.18 10.35 -2.75
C LYS A 28 10.58 11.43 -3.66
N ILE A 29 9.55 11.09 -4.45
CA ILE A 29 8.85 12.01 -5.35
C ILE A 29 7.83 12.85 -4.57
N ASN A 30 7.04 12.20 -3.72
CA ASN A 30 6.03 12.82 -2.88
C ASN A 30 6.07 12.20 -1.46
N PRO A 31 6.71 12.87 -0.48
CA PRO A 31 6.79 12.39 0.90
C PRO A 31 5.43 12.21 1.60
N ASP A 32 4.40 12.88 1.11
CA ASP A 32 3.04 12.82 1.67
C ASP A 32 2.14 11.79 0.97
N ALA A 33 2.69 11.04 0.02
CA ALA A 33 1.93 10.02 -0.70
C ALA A 33 1.27 9.01 0.25
N LYS A 34 -0.02 8.76 0.02
CA LYS A 34 -0.80 7.79 0.76
C LYS A 34 -0.82 6.47 0.00
N VAL A 35 -0.15 5.46 0.55
CA VAL A 35 0.04 4.17 -0.11
C VAL A 35 -0.45 3.04 0.77
N ILE A 36 -1.38 2.23 0.27
CA ILE A 36 -1.89 1.01 0.92
C ILE A 36 -1.21 -0.19 0.26
N VAL A 37 -0.60 -1.06 1.06
CA VAL A 37 -0.06 -2.33 0.54
C VAL A 37 -1.13 -3.41 0.52
N ALA A 38 -1.23 -4.16 -0.57
CA ALA A 38 -2.13 -5.29 -0.73
C ALA A 38 -1.33 -6.57 -1.02
N SER A 39 -1.58 -7.67 -0.32
CA SER A 39 -0.85 -8.93 -0.53
C SER A 39 -1.68 -10.16 -0.18
N GLY A 40 -1.50 -11.27 -0.89
CA GLY A 40 -2.03 -12.58 -0.47
C GLY A 40 -1.18 -13.28 0.61
N TYR A 41 0.02 -12.78 0.88
CA TYR A 41 0.94 -13.34 1.86
C TYR A 41 0.80 -12.61 3.20
N ALA A 42 -0.19 -12.99 4.00
CA ALA A 42 -0.49 -12.34 5.28
C ALA A 42 0.68 -12.35 6.28
N ASN A 43 1.55 -13.37 6.20
CA ASN A 43 2.69 -13.55 7.09
C ASN A 43 3.95 -12.79 6.65
N ASP A 44 3.89 -12.03 5.54
CA ASP A 44 5.03 -11.23 5.11
C ASP A 44 5.32 -10.12 6.16
N PRO A 45 6.58 -9.94 6.60
CA PRO A 45 6.94 -8.89 7.56
C PRO A 45 6.52 -7.48 7.12
N VAL A 46 6.43 -7.21 5.81
CA VAL A 46 5.94 -5.94 5.29
C VAL A 46 4.47 -5.73 5.63
N MET A 47 3.65 -6.78 5.60
CA MET A 47 2.23 -6.70 5.99
C MET A 47 2.08 -6.43 7.49
N ALA A 48 2.91 -7.05 8.34
CA ALA A 48 2.87 -6.84 9.79
C ALA A 48 3.48 -5.50 10.24
N HIS A 49 4.38 -4.93 9.44
CA HIS A 49 5.14 -3.72 9.79
C HIS A 49 5.08 -2.65 8.70
N TYR A 50 3.95 -2.53 8.00
CA TYR A 50 3.77 -1.70 6.81
C TYR A 50 4.21 -0.24 7.01
N LEU A 51 3.98 0.33 8.19
CA LEU A 51 4.42 1.69 8.56
C LEU A 51 5.93 1.87 8.45
N LYS A 52 6.73 0.86 8.84
CA LYS A 52 8.21 0.91 8.76
C LYS A 52 8.73 1.00 7.33
N TYR A 53 7.92 0.58 6.36
CA TYR A 53 8.24 0.60 4.94
C TYR A 53 7.60 1.79 4.22
N GLY A 54 6.93 2.70 4.94
CA GLY A 54 6.35 3.91 4.36
C GLY A 54 4.90 3.77 3.86
N PHE A 55 4.28 2.60 4.02
CA PHE A 55 2.85 2.45 3.74
C PHE A 55 2.00 3.08 4.84
N LYS A 56 0.78 3.53 4.49
CA LYS A 56 -0.20 4.09 5.43
C LYS A 56 -1.16 3.04 5.97
N ALA A 57 -1.41 1.97 5.23
CA ALA A 57 -2.21 0.82 5.69
C ALA A 57 -1.85 -0.44 4.89
N SER A 58 -2.37 -1.59 5.33
CA SER A 58 -2.21 -2.88 4.65
C SER A 58 -3.54 -3.62 4.52
N ILE A 59 -3.76 -4.35 3.44
CA ILE A 59 -4.95 -5.19 3.22
C ILE A 59 -4.57 -6.57 2.66
N ILE A 60 -5.16 -7.63 3.20
CA ILE A 60 -4.85 -9.02 2.81
C ILE A 60 -5.79 -9.46 1.68
N LYS A 61 -5.24 -10.06 0.62
CA LYS A 61 -6.01 -10.67 -0.47
C LYS A 61 -6.39 -12.12 -0.11
N PRO A 62 -7.59 -12.60 -0.49
CA PRO A 62 -8.69 -11.84 -1.07
C PRO A 62 -9.39 -10.98 -0.01
N PHE A 63 -9.86 -9.80 -0.41
CA PHE A 63 -10.63 -8.89 0.45
C PHE A 63 -11.98 -8.55 -0.18
N GLN A 64 -12.95 -8.18 0.66
CA GLN A 64 -14.25 -7.68 0.22
C GLN A 64 -14.20 -6.16 -0.02
N LEU A 65 -15.13 -5.64 -0.83
CA LEU A 65 -15.24 -4.19 -1.06
C LEU A 65 -15.49 -3.40 0.24
N ALA A 66 -16.23 -3.98 1.19
CA ALA A 66 -16.47 -3.36 2.49
C ALA A 66 -15.17 -3.17 3.29
N GLU A 67 -14.26 -4.15 3.24
CA GLU A 67 -12.95 -4.07 3.88
C GLU A 67 -12.08 -3.02 3.20
N LEU A 68 -12.04 -3.01 1.87
CA LEU A 68 -11.31 -2.00 1.12
C LEU A 68 -11.81 -0.59 1.42
N ASN A 69 -13.12 -0.37 1.42
CA ASN A 69 -13.72 0.93 1.75
C ASN A 69 -13.33 1.39 3.16
N LYS A 70 -13.31 0.48 4.13
CA LYS A 70 -12.88 0.79 5.48
C LYS A 70 -11.43 1.28 5.51
N VAL A 71 -10.50 0.55 4.86
CA VAL A 71 -9.08 0.94 4.80
C VAL A 71 -8.88 2.26 4.06
N ILE A 72 -9.61 2.49 2.96
CA ILE A 72 -9.55 3.76 2.22
C ILE A 72 -9.97 4.93 3.12
N ASN A 73 -11.09 4.80 3.82
CA ASN A 73 -11.60 5.85 4.71
C ASN A 73 -10.65 6.11 5.89
N GLU A 74 -10.02 5.08 6.45
CA GLU A 74 -8.99 5.24 7.50
C GLU A 74 -7.79 6.06 7.03
N VAL A 75 -7.45 6.02 5.74
CA VAL A 75 -6.29 6.72 5.18
C VAL A 75 -6.64 8.12 4.64
N LEU A 76 -7.84 8.30 4.09
CA LEU A 76 -8.25 9.57 3.49
C LEU A 76 -8.93 10.54 4.47
N GLY A 77 -9.59 10.03 5.52
CA GLY A 77 -10.37 10.83 6.47
C GLY A 77 -11.84 10.92 6.07
#